data_AF-A0A9D1F6I8-F1
#
_entry.id   AF-A0A9D1F6I8-F1
#
_cell.length_a   1.000
_cell.length_b   1.000
_cell.length_c   1.000
_cell.angle_alpha   90.00
_cell.angle_beta   90.00
_cell.angle_gamma   90.00
#
_symmetry.space_group_name_H-M   'P 1'
#
loop_
_entity.id
_entity.type
_entity.pdbx_description
1 polymer ?
#
loop_
_entity_poly.entity_id
_entity_poly.type
_entity_poly.pdbx_seq_one_letter_code
_entity_poly.pdbx_strand_id
1 'polypeptide(L)'
;MEEILFQLADELSLYMRQSQLCQVLARPMNSDEQGFSSAKLLRLDCTGADGNRTTFIAKYTDVKECQVMDTLTVQNRRHTPLTRTDQNRQGEKAWIVMEDIRSENVPASPCRPVLLAEYNFENFY
;
A
#
# COMPACT_ATOMS: atom_id res chain seq x y z
N MET A 1 -17.15 1.01 -4.37
CA MET A 1 -15.82 0.78 -3.74
C MET A 1 -14.97 -0.14 -4.59
N GLU A 2 -15.50 -1.28 -5.06
CA GLU A 2 -14.74 -2.17 -5.95
C GLU A 2 -14.45 -1.54 -7.31
N GLU A 3 -15.40 -0.80 -7.89
CA GLU A 3 -15.24 -0.12 -9.18
C GLU A 3 -14.09 0.90 -9.18
N ILE A 4 -13.96 1.71 -8.13
CA ILE A 4 -12.89 2.70 -8.02
C ILE A 4 -11.52 2.04 -7.83
N LEU A 5 -11.44 0.95 -7.07
CA LEU A 5 -10.18 0.22 -6.89
C LEU A 5 -9.77 -0.50 -8.17
N PHE A 6 -10.74 -1.03 -8.93
CA PHE A 6 -10.49 -1.60 -10.25
C PHE A 6 -9.93 -0.55 -11.21
N GLN A 7 -10.60 0.60 -11.33
CA GLN A 7 -10.16 1.67 -12.22
C GLN A 7 -8.74 2.13 -11.89
N LEU A 8 -8.46 2.41 -10.62
CA LEU A 8 -7.14 2.88 -10.19
C LEU A 8 -6.04 1.83 -10.39
N ALA A 9 -6.35 0.55 -10.17
CA ALA A 9 -5.42 -0.55 -10.43
C ALA A 9 -5.16 -0.71 -11.93
N ASP A 10 -6.18 -0.59 -12.78
CA ASP A 10 -6.04 -0.68 -14.23
C ASP A 10 -5.21 0.49 -14.78
N GLU A 11 -5.49 1.71 -14.35
CA GLU A 11 -4.69 2.89 -14.71
C GLU A 11 -3.22 2.76 -14.28
N LEU A 12 -2.96 2.19 -13.10
CA LEU A 12 -1.61 1.95 -12.62
C LEU A 12 -0.90 0.86 -13.43
N SER A 13 -1.61 -0.24 -13.73
CA SER A 13 -1.12 -1.33 -14.58
C SER A 13 -0.67 -0.81 -15.95
N LEU A 14 -1.52 -0.04 -16.62
CA LEU A 14 -1.22 0.58 -17.91
C LEU A 14 -0.05 1.57 -17.81
N TYR A 15 0.01 2.35 -16.73
CA TYR A 15 1.14 3.27 -16.50
C TYR A 15 2.48 2.53 -16.33
N MET A 16 2.46 1.37 -15.69
CA MET A 16 3.61 0.48 -15.54
C MET A 16 3.94 -0.31 -16.82
N ARG A 17 3.23 -0.05 -17.93
CA ARG A 17 3.33 -0.79 -19.20
C ARG A 17 3.00 -2.28 -19.07
N GLN A 18 2.14 -2.62 -18.12
CA GLN A 18 1.54 -3.95 -17.98
C GLN A 18 0.24 -4.03 -18.81
N SER A 19 -0.41 -5.19 -18.79
CA SER A 19 -1.66 -5.41 -19.52
C SER A 19 -2.86 -4.76 -18.82
N GLN A 20 -3.93 -4.54 -19.57
CA GLN A 20 -5.22 -4.16 -19.01
C GLN A 20 -5.69 -5.25 -18.05
N LEU A 21 -6.24 -4.87 -16.90
CA LEU A 21 -6.76 -5.80 -15.91
C LEU A 21 -8.14 -6.29 -16.32
N CYS A 22 -8.38 -7.59 -16.14
CA CYS A 22 -9.70 -8.20 -16.32
C CYS A 22 -10.34 -8.56 -14.97
N GLN A 23 -9.54 -8.69 -13.91
CA GLN A 23 -10.01 -9.02 -12.57
C GLN A 23 -9.17 -8.32 -11.51
N VAL A 24 -9.83 -7.81 -10.48
CA VAL A 24 -9.20 -7.25 -9.27
C VAL A 24 -9.95 -7.80 -8.06
N LEU A 25 -9.23 -8.49 -7.16
CA LEU A 25 -9.77 -9.02 -5.91
C LEU A 25 -9.11 -8.31 -4.74
N ALA A 26 -9.92 -7.66 -3.90
CA ALA A 26 -9.43 -6.99 -2.70
C ALA A 26 -9.43 -7.95 -1.50
N ARG A 27 -8.29 -8.10 -0.86
CA ARG A 27 -8.10 -8.86 0.38
C ARG A 27 -7.57 -7.96 1.49
N PRO A 28 -7.99 -8.16 2.76
CA PRO A 28 -7.31 -7.55 3.89
C PRO A 28 -5.82 -7.92 3.88
N MET A 29 -4.97 -7.00 4.31
CA MET A 29 -3.56 -7.35 4.55
C MET A 29 -3.44 -8.20 5.82
N ASN A 30 -2.41 -9.03 5.90
CA ASN A 30 -2.13 -9.80 7.11
C ASN A 30 -1.74 -8.85 8.27
N SER A 31 -1.89 -9.30 9.51
CA SER A 31 -1.65 -8.46 10.70
C SER A 31 -0.21 -7.93 10.81
N ASP A 32 0.76 -8.68 10.31
CA ASP A 32 2.17 -8.31 10.24
C ASP A 32 2.49 -7.31 9.11
N GLU A 33 1.61 -7.18 8.12
CA GLU A 33 1.77 -6.29 6.97
C GLU A 33 1.12 -4.92 7.19
N GLN A 34 0.12 -4.81 8.07
CA GLN A 34 -0.66 -3.59 8.27
C GLN A 34 0.15 -2.42 8.86
N GLY A 35 1.31 -2.70 9.47
CA GLY A 35 2.11 -1.71 10.17
C GLY A 35 1.34 -1.03 11.32
N PHE A 36 1.90 0.05 11.87
CA PHE A 36 1.25 0.84 12.94
C PHE A 36 0.35 1.97 12.39
N SER A 37 0.01 1.92 11.11
CA SER A 37 -0.83 2.95 10.50
C SER A 37 -2.30 2.67 10.81
N SER A 38 -3.03 3.66 11.32
CA SER A 38 -4.49 3.61 11.44
C SER A 38 -5.22 3.66 10.08
N ALA A 39 -4.47 3.66 8.97
CA ALA A 39 -5.02 3.66 7.63
C ALA A 39 -5.56 2.29 7.23
N LYS A 40 -6.69 2.29 6.53
CA LYS A 40 -7.24 1.07 5.94
C LYS A 40 -6.39 0.65 4.75
N LEU A 41 -5.75 -0.50 4.86
CA LEU A 41 -4.92 -1.11 3.81
C LEU A 41 -5.56 -2.39 3.27
N LEU A 42 -5.57 -2.54 1.96
CA LEU A 42 -6.02 -3.72 1.23
C LEU A 42 -4.93 -4.12 0.24
N ARG A 43 -4.73 -5.42 0.06
CA ARG A 43 -3.96 -5.94 -1.07
C ARG A 43 -4.92 -6.28 -2.21
N LEU A 44 -4.56 -5.89 -3.41
CA LEU A 44 -5.30 -6.17 -4.64
C LEU A 44 -4.57 -7.28 -5.38
N ASP A 45 -5.21 -8.43 -5.53
CA ASP A 45 -4.75 -9.50 -6.40
C ASP A 45 -5.38 -9.28 -7.78
N CYS A 46 -4.54 -9.02 -8.78
CA CYS A 46 -4.98 -8.60 -10.11
C CYS A 46 -4.59 -9.63 -11.18
N THR A 47 -5.50 -9.87 -12.11
CA THR A 47 -5.25 -10.69 -13.31
C THR A 47 -5.37 -9.81 -14.54
N GLY A 48 -4.32 -9.79 -15.37
CA GLY A 48 -4.28 -9.10 -16.64
C GLY A 48 -4.97 -9.87 -17.77
N ALA A 49 -5.30 -9.17 -18.85
CA ALA A 49 -5.87 -9.77 -20.07
C ALA A 49 -4.89 -10.72 -20.77
N ASP A 50 -3.59 -10.58 -20.52
CA ASP A 50 -2.53 -11.50 -20.94
C ASP A 50 -2.40 -12.74 -20.04
N GLY A 51 -3.22 -12.86 -19.00
CA GLY A 51 -3.19 -13.94 -18.01
C GLY A 51 -2.14 -13.77 -16.92
N ASN A 52 -1.31 -12.72 -16.98
CA ASN A 52 -0.31 -12.45 -15.95
C ASN A 52 -0.97 -11.96 -14.66
N ARG A 53 -0.37 -12.35 -13.53
CA ARG A 53 -0.81 -11.91 -12.21
C ARG A 53 0.10 -10.83 -11.68
N THR A 54 -0.49 -9.79 -11.13
CA THR A 54 0.21 -8.68 -10.47
C THR A 54 -0.49 -8.36 -9.16
N THR A 55 0.22 -7.69 -8.26
CA THR A 55 -0.34 -7.29 -6.96
C THR A 55 -0.12 -5.81 -6.73
N PHE A 56 -1.14 -5.15 -6.17
CA PHE A 56 -1.08 -3.75 -5.77
C PHE A 56 -1.53 -3.59 -4.32
N ILE A 57 -1.19 -2.45 -3.71
CA ILE A 57 -1.65 -2.06 -2.39
C ILE A 57 -2.61 -0.88 -2.52
N ALA A 58 -3.82 -1.03 -2.00
CA ALA A 58 -4.77 0.05 -1.87
C ALA A 58 -4.76 0.59 -0.44
N LYS A 59 -4.64 1.91 -0.30
CA LYS A 59 -4.67 2.63 0.98
C LYS A 59 -5.77 3.68 0.95
N TYR A 60 -6.54 3.75 2.02
CA TYR A 60 -7.47 4.85 2.25
C TYR A 60 -6.83 5.87 3.20
N THR A 61 -6.47 7.04 2.69
CA THR A 61 -5.66 8.03 3.42
C THR A 61 -6.06 9.46 3.09
N ASP A 62 -5.44 10.42 3.79
CA ASP A 62 -5.69 11.85 3.63
C ASP A 62 -5.27 12.35 2.25
N VAL A 63 -6.02 13.31 1.70
CA VAL A 63 -5.74 13.89 0.38
C VAL A 63 -4.33 14.52 0.29
N LYS A 64 -3.79 15.03 1.41
CA LYS A 64 -2.41 15.55 1.46
C LYS A 64 -1.38 14.46 1.16
N GLU A 65 -1.58 13.25 1.69
CA GLU A 65 -0.70 12.13 1.38
C GLU A 65 -0.83 11.73 -0.09
N CYS A 66 -2.07 11.71 -0.63
CA CYS A 66 -2.28 11.45 -2.06
C CYS A 66 -1.52 12.45 -2.95
N GLN A 67 -1.56 13.75 -2.65
CA GLN A 67 -0.83 14.78 -3.42
C GLN A 67 0.70 14.59 -3.39
N VAL A 68 1.24 14.21 -2.23
CA VAL A 68 2.67 13.90 -2.11
C VAL A 68 3.02 12.70 -3.00
N MET A 69 2.23 11.63 -2.94
CA MET A 69 2.49 10.41 -3.70
C MET A 69 2.36 10.62 -5.22
N ASP A 70 1.40 11.43 -5.68
CA ASP A 70 1.30 11.81 -7.10
C ASP A 70 2.56 12.54 -7.57
N THR A 71 3.05 13.48 -6.75
CA THR A 71 4.25 14.25 -7.05
C THR A 71 5.47 13.34 -7.15
N LEU A 72 5.61 12.38 -6.23
CA LEU A 72 6.71 11.42 -6.23
C LEU A 72 6.65 10.47 -7.43
N THR A 73 5.45 10.06 -7.82
CA THR A 73 5.21 9.25 -9.03
C THR A 73 5.63 10.01 -10.29
N VAL A 74 5.22 11.27 -10.45
CA VAL A 74 5.61 12.11 -11.60
C VAL A 74 7.12 12.34 -11.65
N GLN A 75 7.76 12.48 -10.49
CA GLN A 75 9.22 12.61 -10.39
C GLN A 75 9.97 11.30 -10.70
N ASN A 76 9.26 10.18 -10.88
CA ASN A 76 9.81 8.86 -11.15
C ASN A 76 10.95 8.48 -10.18
N ARG A 77 10.74 8.72 -8.87
CA ARG A 77 11.74 8.39 -7.86
C ARG A 77 11.82 6.88 -7.67
N ARG A 78 13.00 6.31 -7.93
CA ARG A 78 13.25 4.85 -7.89
C ARG A 78 12.93 4.14 -6.56
N HIS A 79 12.80 4.87 -5.45
CA HIS A 79 12.56 4.31 -4.12
C HIS A 79 11.17 4.64 -3.56
N THR A 80 10.27 5.16 -4.39
CA THR A 80 8.88 5.38 -4.03
C THR A 80 8.00 4.51 -4.92
N PRO A 81 7.03 3.77 -4.37
CA PRO A 81 6.04 3.05 -5.17
C PRO A 81 5.36 3.98 -6.17
N LEU A 82 5.17 3.51 -7.40
CA LEU A 82 4.31 4.22 -8.35
C LEU A 82 2.87 4.19 -7.86
N THR A 83 2.16 5.31 -7.99
CA THR A 83 0.81 5.43 -7.46
C THR A 83 -0.20 5.98 -8.45
N ARG A 84 -1.45 5.58 -8.26
CA ARG A 84 -2.64 6.20 -8.84
C ARG A 84 -3.67 6.47 -7.77
N THR A 85 -4.30 7.62 -7.86
CA THR A 85 -5.23 8.13 -6.87
C THR A 85 -6.54 8.49 -7.54
N ASP A 86 -7.63 8.42 -6.78
CA ASP A 86 -8.89 8.98 -7.23
C ASP A 86 -8.73 10.47 -7.59
N GLN A 87 -9.20 10.86 -8.79
CA GLN A 87 -9.19 12.25 -9.26
C GLN A 87 -10.41 13.05 -8.76
N ASN A 88 -11.48 12.38 -8.34
CA ASN A 88 -12.72 13.02 -7.88
C ASN A 88 -12.74 13.15 -6.34
N ARG A 89 -11.66 13.68 -5.76
CA ARG A 89 -11.47 13.80 -4.31
C ARG A 89 -12.37 14.90 -3.72
N GLN A 90 -13.62 14.57 -3.41
CA GLN A 90 -14.56 15.52 -2.81
C GLN A 90 -14.54 15.55 -1.26
N GLY A 91 -13.52 14.97 -0.62
CA GLY A 91 -13.43 14.88 0.84
C GLY A 91 -12.02 14.92 1.40
N GLU A 92 -11.88 14.73 2.71
CA GLU A 92 -10.59 14.77 3.40
C GLU A 92 -9.72 13.53 3.14
N LYS A 93 -10.35 12.41 2.76
CA LYS A 93 -9.69 11.13 2.49
C LYS A 93 -10.07 10.56 1.13
N ALA A 94 -9.13 9.86 0.51
CA ALA A 94 -9.29 9.22 -0.79
C ALA A 94 -8.56 7.88 -0.85
N TRP A 95 -8.93 7.06 -1.84
CA TRP A 95 -8.18 5.85 -2.16
C TRP A 95 -6.96 6.19 -3.03
N ILE A 96 -5.85 5.55 -2.68
CA ILE A 96 -4.64 5.48 -3.49
C ILE A 96 -4.31 4.00 -3.73
N VAL A 97 -3.99 3.65 -4.97
CA VAL A 97 -3.45 2.35 -5.36
C VAL A 97 -1.97 2.53 -5.68
N MET A 98 -1.16 1.62 -5.17
CA MET A 98 0.30 1.70 -5.17
C MET A 98 0.89 0.37 -5.63
N GLU A 99 2.05 0.45 -6.28
CA GLU A 99 2.88 -0.72 -6.59
C GLU A 99 3.18 -1.54 -5.32
N ASP A 100 2.94 -2.86 -5.35
CA ASP A 100 3.34 -3.78 -4.27
C ASP A 100 4.84 -4.08 -4.41
N ILE A 101 5.68 -3.15 -3.95
CA ILE A 101 7.14 -3.35 -3.90
C ILE A 101 7.45 -4.33 -2.77
N ARG A 102 7.53 -5.61 -3.13
CA ARG A 102 8.05 -6.63 -2.22
C ARG A 102 9.57 -6.52 -2.24
N SER A 103 10.15 -6.16 -1.10
CA SER A 103 11.58 -6.37 -0.91
C SER A 103 11.80 -7.88 -0.89
N GLU A 104 12.38 -8.42 -1.94
CA GLU A 104 12.76 -9.83 -2.02
C GLU A 104 13.82 -10.24 -0.98
N ASN A 105 14.25 -9.33 -0.09
CA ASN A 105 15.29 -9.55 0.91
C ASN A 105 15.07 -8.79 2.22
N VAL A 106 13.86 -8.81 2.81
CA VAL A 106 13.78 -8.59 4.27
C VAL A 106 13.90 -9.98 4.90
N PRO A 107 15.07 -10.41 5.41
CA PRO A 107 15.07 -11.53 6.33
C PRO A 107 14.07 -11.18 7.42
N ALA A 108 13.09 -12.05 7.64
CA ALA A 108 12.16 -11.93 8.75
C ALA A 108 12.98 -11.50 9.96
N SER A 109 12.83 -10.26 10.41
CA SER A 109 13.51 -9.84 11.62
C SER A 109 12.98 -10.80 12.67
N PRO A 110 13.82 -11.64 13.31
CA PRO A 110 13.33 -12.35 14.46
C PRO A 110 12.93 -11.25 15.43
N CYS A 111 11.62 -11.09 15.64
CA CYS A 111 11.10 -10.38 16.79
C CYS A 111 11.76 -11.07 17.98
N ARG A 112 12.91 -10.55 18.42
CA ARG A 112 13.44 -10.90 19.71
C ARG A 112 12.34 -10.48 20.67
N PRO A 113 11.78 -11.39 21.49
CA PRO A 113 10.94 -10.94 22.57
C PRO A 113 11.80 -9.94 23.36
N VAL A 114 11.31 -8.71 23.47
CA VAL A 114 11.85 -7.77 24.45
C VAL A 114 11.56 -8.44 25.78
N LEU A 115 12.56 -9.12 26.33
CA LEU A 115 12.56 -9.47 27.74
C LEU A 115 12.42 -8.15 28.46
N LEU A 116 11.26 -7.91 29.06
CA LEU A 116 11.06 -6.93 30.10
C LEU A 116 12.01 -7.33 31.24
N ALA A 117 13.27 -6.95 31.13
CA ALA A 117 14.19 -6.92 32.24
C ALA A 117 13.66 -5.86 33.19
N GLU A 118 13.03 -6.37 34.25
CA GLU A 118 12.74 -5.76 35.55
C GLU A 118 13.31 -4.35 35.70
N TYR A 119 12.49 -3.35 35.39
CA TYR A 119 12.69 -2.00 35.87
C TYR A 119 12.48 -2.03 37.39
N ASN A 120 13.59 -2.13 38.13
CA ASN A 120 13.60 -1.96 39.58
C ASN A 120 13.14 -0.55 39.93
N PHE A 121 11.89 -0.46 40.39
CA PHE A 121 11.28 0.72 40.96
C PHE A 121 11.69 0.86 42.43
N GLU A 122 12.96 1.14 42.71
CA GLU A 122 13.37 1.58 44.04
C GLU A 122 14.41 2.70 43.93
N ASN A 123 13.92 3.94 44.08
CA ASN A 123 14.54 5.03 44.87
C ASN A 123 13.97 6.39 44.44
N PHE A 124 12.81 6.72 44.99
CA PHE A 124 12.41 8.10 45.25
C PHE A 124 11.63 8.13 46.56
N TYR A 125 12.37 8.27 47.67
CA TYR A 125 11.94 8.92 48.91
C TYR A 125 13.17 9.50 49.62
#